data_AF-A0AAV0YT00-F1
#
_entry.id   AF-A0AAV0YT00-F1
#
_cell.length_a   1.000
_cell.length_b   1.000
_cell.length_c   1.000
_cell.angle_alpha   90.00
_cell.angle_beta   90.00
_cell.angle_gamma   90.00
#
_symmetry.space_group_name_H-M   'P 1'
#
loop_
_entity.id
_entity.type
_entity.pdbx_description
1 polymer ?
#
loop_
_entity_poly.entity_id
_entity_poly.type
_entity_poly.pdbx_seq_one_letter_code
_entity_poly.pdbx_strand_id
1 'polypeptide(L)'
;MPSEETKLEKERIKDYVHLTHRSVKEIKYEADFEVPANFGEIGAVLVENEHKRESFMKEIVLDGFLTGPIKFSCDSWVHSKFDNPDLRVFFSNKCYLPSETPEGLKRLREGELVALRGNGQGERKVFERIYDYDVYNDLGNPDKDPGLKRSVLGGKEHPYPRRCRTGRPRCAKDPLSEKPSDKVYVPRDESFSDVKQATFSVNTLKSALHALVPVLRTTVVDKNLGFPILSAIDDLFNEGYNLPSQQQKDLKTILPRLKNSFHVMEIQSMTLV
;
A
#
# COMPACT_ATOMS: atom_id res chain seq x y z
N MET A 1 28.40 -32.00 29.12
CA MET A 1 28.07 -32.19 27.69
C MET A 1 27.16 -31.04 27.30
N PRO A 2 27.51 -30.21 26.31
CA PRO A 2 26.63 -29.13 25.88
C PRO A 2 25.40 -29.78 25.24
N SER A 3 24.22 -29.47 25.76
CA SER A 3 22.95 -29.90 25.19
C SER A 3 22.89 -29.48 23.74
N GLU A 4 22.56 -30.41 22.83
CA GLU A 4 22.19 -30.09 21.46
C GLU A 4 21.13 -28.99 21.49
N GLU A 5 21.50 -27.78 21.09
CA GLU A 5 20.56 -26.68 20.89
C GLU A 5 19.62 -27.09 19.77
N THR A 6 18.46 -27.62 20.15
CA THR A 6 17.37 -27.86 19.21
C THR A 6 17.06 -26.55 18.51
N LYS A 7 17.31 -26.50 17.20
CA LYS A 7 17.02 -25.35 16.33
C LYS A 7 15.51 -25.12 16.14
N LEU A 8 14.68 -25.67 17.02
CA LEU A 8 13.22 -25.58 16.97
C LEU A 8 12.76 -24.20 17.44
N GLU A 9 11.55 -23.80 17.00
CA GLU A 9 10.88 -22.59 17.49
C GLU A 9 10.80 -22.63 19.02
N LYS A 10 11.34 -21.61 19.69
CA LYS A 10 11.33 -21.49 21.15
C LYS A 10 9.98 -20.99 21.65
N GLU A 11 9.75 -21.12 22.95
CA GLU A 11 8.57 -20.53 23.59
C GLU A 11 8.59 -19.01 23.39
N ARG A 12 7.45 -18.48 22.94
CA ARG A 12 7.34 -17.07 22.57
C ARG A 12 7.17 -16.18 23.80
N ILE A 13 7.81 -15.02 23.80
CA ILE A 13 7.70 -14.04 24.90
C ILE A 13 6.81 -12.89 24.43
N LYS A 14 5.63 -12.73 25.05
CA LYS A 14 4.63 -11.71 24.70
C LYS A 14 4.59 -10.62 25.77
N ASP A 15 4.57 -9.36 25.33
CA ASP A 15 4.26 -8.22 26.20
C ASP A 15 3.55 -7.09 25.44
N TYR A 16 3.05 -6.10 26.18
CA TYR A 16 2.37 -4.91 25.68
C TYR A 16 3.30 -3.71 25.67
N VAL A 17 3.24 -2.94 24.59
CA VAL A 17 4.01 -1.70 24.48
C VAL A 17 3.20 -0.52 25.01
N HIS A 18 3.89 0.39 25.70
CA HIS A 18 3.31 1.61 26.23
C HIS A 18 3.91 2.83 25.54
N LEU A 19 3.14 3.91 25.43
CA LEU A 19 3.57 5.13 24.75
C LEU A 19 4.61 5.88 25.59
N THR A 20 5.81 6.09 25.07
CA THR A 20 6.87 6.83 25.77
C THR A 20 7.14 8.20 25.15
N HIS A 21 6.96 8.34 23.83
CA HIS A 21 7.19 9.59 23.15
C HIS A 21 6.15 9.87 22.06
N ARG A 22 5.73 11.13 21.96
CA ARG A 22 4.89 11.61 20.85
C ARG A 22 5.34 12.98 20.38
N SER A 23 5.57 13.08 19.08
CA SER A 23 5.75 14.33 18.37
C SER A 23 4.94 14.35 17.07
N VAL A 24 4.98 15.47 16.35
CA VAL A 24 4.37 15.59 15.01
C VAL A 24 5.06 14.68 13.99
N LYS A 25 6.32 14.29 14.23
CA LYS A 25 7.13 13.52 13.30
C LYS A 25 7.17 12.02 13.62
N GLU A 26 7.12 11.66 14.90
CA GLU A 26 7.29 10.29 15.36
C GLU A 26 6.48 10.00 16.63
N ILE A 27 6.05 8.75 16.76
CA ILE A 27 5.45 8.19 17.97
C ILE A 27 6.31 6.98 18.34
N LYS A 28 6.74 6.88 19.61
CA LYS A 28 7.54 5.76 20.11
C LYS A 28 6.78 5.03 21.21
N TYR A 29 6.89 3.72 21.15
CA TYR A 29 6.36 2.80 22.14
C TYR A 29 7.50 1.92 22.65
N GLU A 30 7.50 1.62 23.94
CA GLU A 30 8.53 0.80 24.59
C GLU A 30 7.88 -0.32 25.40
N ALA A 31 8.63 -1.41 25.59
CA ALA A 31 8.30 -2.55 26.44
C ALA A 31 9.61 -3.21 26.89
N ASP A 32 9.59 -3.79 28.08
CA ASP A 32 10.72 -4.52 28.65
C ASP A 32 10.41 -6.02 28.61
N PHE A 33 11.33 -6.81 28.04
CA PHE A 33 11.17 -8.26 27.93
C PHE A 33 12.19 -8.99 28.79
N GLU A 34 11.74 -9.93 29.62
CA GLU A 34 12.62 -10.88 30.30
C GLU A 34 12.97 -12.03 29.35
N VAL A 35 14.11 -11.92 28.67
CA VAL A 35 14.58 -12.93 27.70
C VAL A 35 15.58 -13.89 28.36
N PRO A 36 15.26 -15.20 28.48
CA PRO A 36 16.19 -16.17 29.04
C PRO A 36 17.49 -16.29 28.24
N ALA A 37 18.61 -16.54 28.92
CA ALA A 37 19.92 -16.69 28.26
C ALA A 37 19.97 -17.83 27.21
N ASN A 38 19.09 -18.83 27.33
CA ASN A 38 18.97 -19.96 26.41
C ASN A 38 17.91 -19.75 25.30
N PHE A 39 17.33 -18.54 25.20
CA PHE A 39 16.38 -18.20 24.14
C PHE A 39 17.05 -18.26 22.75
N GLY A 40 18.34 -17.96 22.70
CA GLY A 40 19.10 -17.85 21.45
C GLY A 40 18.91 -16.48 20.81
N GLU A 41 19.18 -16.39 19.51
CA GLU A 41 19.07 -15.15 18.76
C GLU A 41 17.62 -14.89 18.32
N ILE A 42 17.10 -13.69 18.60
CA ILE A 42 15.76 -13.27 18.17
C ILE A 42 15.78 -12.98 16.67
N GLY A 43 15.01 -13.76 15.92
CA GLY A 43 14.99 -13.69 14.46
C GLY A 43 13.78 -12.97 13.91
N ALA A 44 12.67 -12.93 14.65
CA ALA A 44 11.43 -12.29 14.25
C ALA A 44 10.66 -11.68 15.42
N VAL A 45 9.81 -10.70 15.12
CA VAL A 45 8.83 -10.13 16.03
C VAL A 45 7.45 -10.25 15.40
N LEU A 46 6.49 -10.76 16.17
CA LEU A 46 5.08 -10.74 15.84
C LEU A 46 4.43 -9.53 16.51
N VAL A 47 3.63 -8.79 15.75
CA VAL A 47 2.96 -7.57 16.20
C VAL A 47 1.46 -7.74 16.03
N GLU A 48 0.73 -7.44 17.09
CA GLU A 48 -0.73 -7.32 17.11
C GLU A 48 -1.11 -5.86 17.35
N ASN A 49 -1.89 -5.29 16.44
CA ASN A 49 -2.41 -3.94 16.60
C ASN A 49 -3.83 -4.02 17.20
N GLU A 50 -3.97 -3.64 18.48
CA GLU A 50 -5.27 -3.65 19.14
C GLU A 50 -6.11 -2.40 18.91
N HIS A 51 -5.56 -1.42 18.19
CA HIS A 51 -6.32 -0.25 17.81
C HIS A 51 -7.36 -0.61 16.74
N LYS A 52 -8.46 0.16 16.70
CA LYS A 52 -9.50 0.02 15.65
C LYS A 52 -9.06 0.50 14.26
N ARG A 53 -7.86 1.05 14.15
CA ARG A 53 -7.30 1.59 12.90
C ARG A 53 -5.93 1.01 12.68
N GLU A 54 -5.55 0.89 11.42
CA GLU A 54 -4.18 0.53 11.05
C GLU A 54 -3.16 1.54 11.55
N SER A 55 -1.94 1.06 11.78
CA SER A 55 -0.81 1.87 12.23
C SER A 55 0.40 1.60 11.33
N PHE A 56 1.12 2.64 10.94
CA PHE A 56 2.35 2.48 10.16
C PHE A 56 3.53 2.19 11.08
N MET A 57 4.10 0.99 10.97
CA MET A 57 5.28 0.58 11.72
C MET A 57 6.53 0.86 10.90
N LYS A 58 7.37 1.77 11.40
CA LYS A 58 8.61 2.14 10.71
C LYS A 58 9.75 1.18 11.04
N GLU A 59 10.00 0.97 12.32
CA GLU A 59 11.17 0.27 12.85
C GLU A 59 10.86 -0.32 14.22
N ILE A 60 11.44 -1.49 14.52
CA ILE A 60 11.50 -2.06 15.87
C ILE A 60 12.98 -2.23 16.21
N VAL A 61 13.36 -1.82 17.42
CA VAL A 61 14.73 -1.97 17.96
C VAL A 61 14.65 -2.70 19.28
N LEU A 62 15.38 -3.81 19.40
CA LEU A 62 15.55 -4.53 20.65
C LEU A 62 16.96 -4.23 21.18
N ASP A 63 17.04 -3.61 22.35
CA ASP A 63 18.30 -3.27 23.02
C ASP A 63 18.55 -4.19 24.24
N GLY A 64 19.73 -4.12 24.84
CA GLY A 64 20.07 -4.87 26.06
C GLY A 64 20.82 -6.19 25.84
N PHE A 65 21.22 -6.51 24.61
CA PHE A 65 22.01 -7.71 24.29
C PHE A 65 23.52 -7.41 24.27
N LEU A 66 24.34 -8.37 24.70
CA LEU A 66 25.81 -8.26 24.67
C LEU A 66 26.36 -8.06 23.24
N THR A 67 25.63 -8.55 22.24
CA THR A 67 25.98 -8.42 20.82
C THR A 67 25.54 -7.08 20.20
N GLY A 68 24.93 -6.19 20.98
CA GLY A 68 24.36 -4.93 20.54
C GLY A 68 22.90 -5.04 20.09
N PRO A 69 22.28 -3.92 19.68
CA PRO A 69 20.85 -3.85 19.39
C PRO A 69 20.48 -4.58 18.11
N ILE A 70 19.35 -5.29 18.13
CA ILE A 70 18.76 -5.98 16.97
C ILE A 70 17.73 -5.06 16.32
N LYS A 71 17.85 -4.85 15.01
CA LYS A 71 16.98 -3.95 14.24
C LYS A 71 16.08 -4.71 13.27
N PHE A 72 14.84 -4.23 13.16
CA PHE A 72 13.82 -4.71 12.24
C PHE A 72 13.32 -3.53 11.40
N SER A 73 13.73 -3.48 10.14
CA SER A 73 13.25 -2.48 9.18
C SER A 73 11.87 -2.88 8.66
N CYS A 74 10.81 -2.24 9.18
CA CYS A 74 9.44 -2.67 8.97
C CYS A 74 8.78 -1.99 7.76
N ASP A 75 8.78 -0.66 7.74
CA ASP A 75 8.17 0.20 6.72
C ASP A 75 6.83 -0.32 6.15
N SER A 76 5.91 -0.71 7.04
CA SER A 76 4.68 -1.39 6.65
C SER A 76 3.50 -1.01 7.54
N TRP A 77 2.30 -1.02 6.96
CA TRP A 77 1.05 -0.83 7.70
C TRP A 77 0.65 -2.11 8.43
N VAL A 78 0.42 -2.01 9.74
CA VAL A 78 -0.12 -3.08 10.57
C VAL A 78 -1.64 -2.88 10.68
N HIS A 79 -2.40 -3.80 10.09
CA HIS A 79 -3.86 -3.77 10.13
C HIS A 79 -4.39 -3.91 11.56
N SER A 80 -5.60 -3.42 11.80
CA SER A 80 -6.29 -3.62 13.08
C SER A 80 -6.66 -5.10 13.28
N LYS A 81 -6.54 -5.62 14.51
CA LYS A 81 -6.96 -7.01 14.82
C LYS A 81 -8.43 -7.29 14.52
N PHE A 82 -9.25 -6.24 14.44
CA PHE A 82 -10.66 -6.33 14.09
C PHE A 82 -10.90 -6.45 12.57
N ASP A 83 -9.92 -6.09 11.75
CA ASP A 83 -9.96 -6.23 10.29
C ASP A 83 -9.40 -7.59 9.85
N ASN A 84 -8.29 -8.00 10.46
CA ASN A 84 -7.68 -9.31 10.30
C ASN A 84 -7.04 -9.73 11.64
N PRO A 85 -7.38 -10.91 12.20
CA PRO A 85 -6.82 -11.38 13.47
C PRO A 85 -5.39 -11.94 13.34
N ASP A 86 -4.87 -12.14 12.13
CA ASP A 86 -3.53 -12.69 11.93
C ASP A 86 -2.44 -11.70 12.38
N LEU A 87 -1.45 -12.21 13.11
CA LEU A 87 -0.32 -11.41 13.59
C LEU A 87 0.58 -10.98 12.43
N ARG A 88 1.13 -9.76 12.52
CA ARG A 88 2.11 -9.28 11.56
C ARG A 88 3.52 -9.67 11.97
N VAL A 89 4.20 -10.41 11.11
CA VAL A 89 5.60 -10.80 11.33
C VAL A 89 6.55 -9.79 10.71
N PHE A 90 7.61 -9.46 11.45
CA PHE A 90 8.76 -8.70 10.99
C PHE A 90 10.02 -9.49 11.28
N PHE A 91 10.89 -9.65 10.29
CA PHE A 91 12.15 -10.36 10.44
C PHE A 91 13.29 -9.39 10.72
N SER A 92 14.32 -9.85 11.43
CA SER A 92 15.54 -9.07 11.63
C SER A 92 16.21 -8.76 10.28
N ASN A 93 17.07 -7.74 10.26
CA ASN A 93 17.75 -7.32 9.03
C ASN A 93 18.83 -8.31 8.53
N LYS A 94 18.92 -9.51 9.10
CA LYS A 94 19.82 -10.57 8.63
C LYS A 94 19.21 -11.29 7.43
N CYS A 95 19.98 -11.37 6.35
CA CYS A 95 19.55 -12.01 5.10
C CYS A 95 19.90 -13.50 5.06
N TYR A 96 18.93 -14.33 4.65
CA TYR A 96 19.12 -15.77 4.50
C TYR A 96 18.53 -16.26 3.17
N LEU A 97 19.26 -17.13 2.47
CA LEU A 97 18.66 -17.96 1.42
C LEU A 97 17.61 -18.91 2.04
N PRO A 98 16.66 -19.46 1.26
CA PRO A 98 15.70 -20.42 1.77
C PRO A 98 16.36 -21.63 2.45
N SER A 99 17.47 -22.13 1.91
CA SER A 99 18.25 -23.25 2.48
C SER A 99 19.00 -22.89 3.77
N GLU A 100 19.25 -21.61 4.01
CA GLU A 100 20.02 -21.09 5.15
C GLU A 100 19.12 -20.50 6.24
N THR A 101 17.80 -20.46 6.00
CA THR A 101 16.85 -19.90 6.96
C THR A 101 16.92 -20.72 8.26
N PRO A 102 17.15 -20.10 9.42
CA PRO A 102 17.14 -20.79 10.70
C PRO A 102 15.85 -21.59 10.88
N GLU A 103 15.96 -22.82 11.39
CA GLU A 103 14.83 -23.76 11.50
C GLU A 103 13.63 -23.14 12.23
N GLY A 104 13.85 -22.43 13.33
CA GLY A 104 12.79 -21.72 14.07
C GLY A 104 12.05 -20.63 13.28
N LEU A 105 12.63 -20.11 12.19
CA LEU A 105 12.03 -19.09 11.33
C LEU A 105 11.37 -19.64 10.07
N LYS A 106 11.62 -20.90 9.70
CA LYS A 106 11.11 -21.47 8.44
C LYS A 106 9.60 -21.44 8.35
N ARG A 107 8.92 -21.84 9.43
CA ARG A 107 7.44 -21.84 9.51
C ARG A 107 6.87 -20.43 9.34
N LEU A 108 7.48 -19.44 9.99
CA LEU A 108 7.06 -18.03 9.85
C LEU A 108 7.29 -17.50 8.43
N ARG A 109 8.45 -17.80 7.84
CA ARG A 109 8.79 -17.41 6.46
C ARG A 109 7.79 -18.00 5.46
N GLU A 110 7.48 -19.28 5.58
CA GLU A 110 6.51 -19.94 4.70
C GLU A 110 5.10 -19.39 4.90
N GLY A 111 4.68 -19.21 6.16
CA GLY A 111 3.39 -18.62 6.51
C GLY A 111 3.18 -17.24 5.91
N GLU A 112 4.16 -16.34 6.05
CA GLU A 112 4.09 -14.99 5.46
C GLU A 112 4.01 -15.05 3.93
N LEU A 113 4.76 -15.95 3.27
CA LEU A 113 4.67 -16.11 1.81
C LEU A 113 3.29 -16.63 1.37
N VAL A 114 2.67 -17.54 2.13
CA VAL A 114 1.30 -18.01 1.86
C VAL A 114 0.29 -16.87 2.05
N ALA A 115 0.40 -16.11 3.14
CA ALA A 115 -0.46 -14.95 3.40
C ALA A 115 -0.36 -13.89 2.30
N LEU A 116 0.85 -13.59 1.83
CA LEU A 116 1.10 -12.64 0.73
C LEU A 116 0.54 -13.12 -0.62
N ARG A 117 0.47 -14.43 -0.88
CA ARG A 117 -0.14 -14.98 -2.11
C ARG A 117 -1.68 -15.01 -2.04
N GLY A 118 -2.23 -15.19 -0.84
CA GLY A 118 -3.66 -15.41 -0.66
C GLY A 118 -4.15 -16.71 -1.33
N ASN A 119 -5.44 -16.75 -1.65
CA ASN A 119 -6.12 -17.96 -2.15
C ASN A 119 -6.74 -17.80 -3.55
N GLY A 120 -6.49 -16.68 -4.23
CA GLY A 120 -7.05 -16.38 -5.57
C GLY A 120 -8.55 -16.06 -5.60
N GLN A 121 -9.21 -15.94 -4.45
CA GLN A 121 -10.66 -15.74 -4.33
C GLN A 121 -10.98 -14.43 -3.60
N GLY A 122 -12.25 -14.02 -3.64
CA GLY A 122 -12.76 -12.84 -2.93
C GLY A 122 -12.37 -11.50 -3.56
N GLU A 123 -13.10 -10.47 -3.17
CA GLU A 123 -12.77 -9.07 -3.45
C GLU A 123 -11.69 -8.59 -2.49
N ARG A 124 -10.71 -7.85 -3.00
CA ARG A 124 -9.58 -7.36 -2.20
C ARG A 124 -10.00 -6.19 -1.31
N LYS A 125 -9.54 -6.21 -0.05
CA LYS A 125 -9.80 -5.17 0.94
C LYS A 125 -8.59 -4.25 1.12
N VAL A 126 -8.83 -3.00 1.51
CA VAL A 126 -7.80 -1.94 1.58
C VAL A 126 -6.60 -2.32 2.45
N PHE A 127 -6.82 -3.03 3.57
CA PHE A 127 -5.76 -3.43 4.50
C PHE A 127 -4.99 -4.70 4.08
N GLU A 128 -5.43 -5.39 3.02
CA GLU A 128 -4.81 -6.64 2.58
C GLU A 128 -3.48 -6.39 1.85
N ARG A 129 -2.54 -7.32 2.02
CA ARG A 129 -1.23 -7.35 1.35
C ARG A 129 -1.13 -8.53 0.38
N ILE A 130 -2.24 -8.85 -0.30
CA ILE A 130 -2.32 -10.02 -1.17
C ILE A 130 -1.89 -9.65 -2.59
N TYR A 131 -0.82 -10.29 -3.05
CA TYR A 131 -0.26 -10.18 -4.38
C TYR A 131 -0.72 -11.37 -5.21
N ASP A 132 -1.54 -11.10 -6.22
CA ASP A 132 -2.03 -12.11 -7.15
C ASP A 132 -2.28 -11.48 -8.53
N TYR A 133 -2.48 -12.32 -9.54
CA TYR A 133 -2.53 -11.94 -10.93
C TYR A 133 -3.95 -12.00 -11.49
N ASP A 134 -4.26 -11.05 -12.37
CA ASP A 134 -5.43 -11.10 -13.23
C ASP A 134 -5.12 -10.40 -14.57
N VAL A 135 -6.04 -10.52 -15.52
CA VAL A 135 -5.95 -9.91 -16.86
C VAL A 135 -6.55 -8.50 -16.83
N TYR A 136 -6.29 -7.71 -17.87
CA TYR A 136 -6.94 -6.40 -18.05
C TYR A 136 -8.33 -6.61 -18.63
N ASN A 137 -9.27 -6.93 -17.75
CA ASN A 137 -10.71 -7.05 -18.01
C ASN A 137 -11.52 -5.96 -17.29
N ASP A 138 -10.85 -4.94 -16.75
CA ASP A 138 -11.39 -3.90 -15.88
C ASP A 138 -11.31 -2.49 -16.49
N LEU A 139 -10.95 -2.39 -17.77
CA LEU A 139 -10.82 -1.12 -18.50
C LEU A 139 -12.15 -0.62 -19.11
N GLY A 140 -13.10 -1.53 -19.34
CA GLY A 140 -14.40 -1.23 -19.95
C GLY A 140 -15.48 -0.94 -18.92
N ASN A 141 -16.59 -0.36 -19.37
CA ASN A 141 -17.81 -0.21 -18.55
C ASN A 141 -19.07 -0.55 -19.35
N PRO A 142 -19.24 -1.83 -19.74
CA PRO A 142 -20.36 -2.27 -20.58
C PRO A 142 -21.73 -2.10 -19.89
N ASP A 143 -21.77 -2.16 -18.54
CA ASP A 143 -22.98 -1.95 -17.76
C ASP A 143 -23.53 -0.53 -17.95
N LYS A 144 -22.66 0.48 -18.01
CA LYS A 144 -23.04 1.88 -18.27
C LYS A 144 -23.47 2.09 -19.72
N ASP A 145 -22.67 1.64 -20.68
CA ASP A 145 -22.90 1.82 -22.11
C ASP A 145 -22.22 0.68 -22.91
N PRO A 146 -22.94 -0.02 -23.81
CA PRO A 146 -22.35 -1.03 -24.68
C PRO A 146 -21.13 -0.54 -25.49
N GLY A 147 -21.09 0.74 -25.88
CA GLY A 147 -19.94 1.36 -26.59
C GLY A 147 -18.68 1.50 -25.72
N LEU A 148 -18.80 1.36 -24.40
CA LEU A 148 -17.69 1.33 -23.45
C LEU A 148 -17.15 -0.08 -23.20
N LYS A 149 -17.65 -1.10 -23.91
CA LYS A 149 -17.05 -2.44 -23.89
C LYS A 149 -15.63 -2.39 -24.46
N ARG A 150 -14.70 -3.12 -23.81
CA ARG A 150 -13.31 -3.27 -24.25
C ARG A 150 -12.96 -4.76 -24.29
N SER A 151 -12.07 -5.14 -25.19
CA SER A 151 -11.52 -6.50 -25.25
C SER A 151 -10.68 -6.79 -24.01
N VAL A 152 -10.72 -8.03 -23.54
CA VAL A 152 -9.86 -8.49 -22.43
C VAL A 152 -8.42 -8.64 -22.92
N LEU A 153 -7.45 -8.04 -22.23
CA LEU A 153 -6.02 -8.15 -22.56
C LEU A 153 -5.29 -9.03 -21.54
N GLY A 154 -4.50 -9.98 -22.02
CA GLY A 154 -3.79 -11.00 -21.23
C GLY A 154 -4.16 -12.44 -21.59
N GLY A 155 -5.09 -12.65 -22.52
CA GLY A 155 -5.46 -13.97 -23.03
C GLY A 155 -4.56 -14.47 -24.17
N LYS A 156 -4.97 -15.56 -24.82
CA LYS A 156 -4.28 -16.07 -26.03
C LYS A 156 -4.50 -15.15 -27.24
N GLU A 157 -5.71 -14.61 -27.39
CA GLU A 157 -6.10 -13.74 -28.52
C GLU A 157 -5.44 -12.36 -28.43
N HIS A 158 -5.34 -11.81 -27.22
CA HIS A 158 -4.69 -10.53 -26.94
C HIS A 158 -3.63 -10.71 -25.84
N PRO A 159 -2.43 -11.22 -26.18
CA PRO A 159 -1.36 -11.39 -25.20
C PRO A 159 -0.99 -10.05 -24.56
N TYR A 160 -0.88 -10.04 -23.23
CA TYR A 160 -0.52 -8.85 -22.46
C TYR A 160 0.00 -9.23 -21.08
N PRO A 161 0.88 -8.42 -20.46
CA PRO A 161 1.26 -8.61 -19.06
C PRO A 161 0.04 -8.72 -18.13
N ARG A 162 0.22 -9.45 -17.02
CA ARG A 162 -0.78 -9.51 -15.95
C ARG A 162 -0.73 -8.23 -15.11
N ARG A 163 -1.84 -7.96 -14.43
CA ARG A 163 -1.96 -6.89 -13.43
C ARG A 163 -2.26 -7.48 -12.05
N CYS A 164 -2.23 -6.64 -11.02
CA CYS A 164 -2.63 -7.03 -9.67
C CYS A 164 -4.13 -7.37 -9.64
N ARG A 165 -4.48 -8.57 -9.17
CA ARG A 165 -5.86 -9.01 -8.99
C ARG A 165 -6.55 -8.13 -7.96
N THR A 166 -7.78 -7.73 -8.27
CA THR A 166 -8.64 -6.88 -7.41
C THR A 166 -9.89 -7.64 -6.96
N GLY A 167 -10.38 -8.56 -7.79
CA GLY A 167 -11.45 -9.50 -7.42
C GLY A 167 -12.83 -8.86 -7.25
N ARG A 168 -13.06 -7.67 -7.81
CA ARG A 168 -14.39 -7.04 -7.79
C ARG A 168 -15.39 -7.90 -8.58
N PRO A 169 -16.70 -7.72 -8.35
CA PRO A 169 -17.71 -8.46 -9.09
C PRO A 169 -17.63 -8.21 -10.60
N ARG A 170 -18.11 -9.18 -11.39
CA ARG A 170 -18.24 -9.05 -12.85
C ARG A 170 -19.37 -8.08 -13.23
N CYS A 171 -19.24 -7.47 -14.41
CA CYS A 171 -20.30 -6.67 -15.02
C CYS A 171 -21.52 -7.55 -15.35
N ALA A 172 -22.73 -6.99 -15.22
CA ALA A 172 -23.97 -7.71 -15.49
C ALA A 172 -24.17 -7.99 -16.99
N LYS A 173 -23.81 -7.03 -17.85
CA LYS A 173 -23.93 -7.12 -19.31
C LYS A 173 -22.76 -7.85 -19.98
N ASP A 174 -21.67 -8.09 -19.27
CA ASP A 174 -20.49 -8.80 -19.78
C ASP A 174 -19.74 -9.53 -18.65
N PRO A 175 -19.99 -10.83 -18.42
CA PRO A 175 -19.35 -11.60 -17.36
C PRO A 175 -17.83 -11.73 -17.47
N LEU A 176 -17.24 -11.43 -18.64
CA LEU A 176 -15.79 -11.42 -18.83
C LEU A 176 -15.15 -10.14 -18.29
N SER A 177 -15.91 -9.07 -18.13
CA SER A 177 -15.46 -7.77 -17.63
C SER A 177 -15.64 -7.66 -16.12
N GLU A 178 -14.63 -7.16 -15.42
CA GLU A 178 -14.73 -6.78 -14.00
C GLU A 178 -15.35 -5.39 -13.87
N LYS A 179 -16.15 -5.16 -12.82
CA LYS A 179 -16.78 -3.85 -12.59
C LYS A 179 -15.72 -2.76 -12.34
N PRO A 180 -15.89 -1.56 -12.93
CA PRO A 180 -15.00 -0.44 -12.66
C PRO A 180 -15.17 0.07 -11.23
N SER A 181 -14.12 0.67 -10.69
CA SER A 181 -14.10 1.31 -9.37
C SER A 181 -13.25 2.57 -9.41
N ASP A 182 -13.67 3.61 -8.69
CA ASP A 182 -12.87 4.82 -8.49
C ASP A 182 -11.65 4.58 -7.58
N LYS A 183 -11.68 3.48 -6.82
CA LYS A 183 -10.57 3.04 -5.96
C LYS A 183 -10.13 1.64 -6.41
N VAL A 184 -9.03 1.59 -7.13
CA VAL A 184 -8.41 0.34 -7.56
C VAL A 184 -7.52 -0.15 -6.43
N TYR A 185 -7.77 -1.37 -5.96
CA TYR A 185 -6.94 -2.01 -4.94
C TYR A 185 -5.51 -2.22 -5.43
N VAL A 186 -4.57 -1.93 -4.53
CA VAL A 186 -3.20 -2.44 -4.54
C VAL A 186 -2.88 -2.93 -3.13
N PRO A 187 -1.94 -3.87 -2.95
CA PRO A 187 -1.48 -4.29 -1.64
C PRO A 187 -1.15 -3.10 -0.75
N ARG A 188 -1.53 -3.16 0.53
CA ARG A 188 -1.57 -1.97 1.41
C ARG A 188 -0.26 -1.17 1.44
N ASP A 189 0.89 -1.84 1.40
CA ASP A 189 2.20 -1.20 1.44
C ASP A 189 2.62 -0.58 0.10
N GLU A 190 1.99 -0.98 -1.02
CA GLU A 190 2.19 -0.40 -2.36
C GLU A 190 1.30 0.82 -2.61
N SER A 191 0.27 1.01 -1.78
CA SER A 191 -0.59 2.18 -1.90
C SER A 191 0.17 3.46 -1.52
N PHE A 192 -0.11 4.54 -2.25
CA PHE A 192 0.45 5.84 -1.90
C PHE A 192 0.02 6.26 -0.49
N SER A 193 0.92 6.94 0.22
CA SER A 193 0.51 7.66 1.43
C SER A 193 -0.51 8.74 1.06
N ASP A 194 -1.41 9.10 1.99
CA ASP A 194 -2.44 10.11 1.77
C ASP A 194 -1.87 11.42 1.20
N VAL A 195 -0.67 11.81 1.65
CA VAL A 195 0.04 13.02 1.17
C VAL A 195 0.48 12.86 -0.28
N LYS A 196 1.03 11.70 -0.66
CA LYS A 196 1.43 11.42 -2.05
C LYS A 196 0.20 11.29 -2.95
N GLN A 197 -0.88 10.65 -2.48
CA GLN A 197 -2.13 10.56 -3.22
C GLN A 197 -2.76 11.94 -3.44
N ALA A 198 -2.78 12.79 -2.42
CA ALA A 198 -3.24 14.17 -2.56
C ALA A 198 -2.37 14.95 -3.56
N THR A 199 -1.05 14.82 -3.47
CA THR A 199 -0.12 15.48 -4.41
C THR A 199 -0.31 14.95 -5.84
N PHE A 200 -0.48 13.65 -6.01
CA PHE A 200 -0.71 13.02 -7.31
C PHE A 200 -2.06 13.45 -7.92
N SER A 201 -3.13 13.48 -7.12
CA SER A 201 -4.44 13.99 -7.55
C SER A 201 -4.37 15.47 -7.92
N VAL A 202 -3.64 16.28 -7.15
CA VAL A 202 -3.42 17.71 -7.47
C VAL A 202 -2.61 17.86 -8.75
N ASN A 203 -1.55 17.09 -8.94
CA ASN A 203 -0.72 17.14 -10.14
C ASN A 203 -1.45 16.60 -11.37
N THR A 204 -2.30 15.57 -11.21
CA THR A 204 -3.16 15.02 -12.27
C THR A 204 -4.22 16.02 -12.66
N LEU A 205 -4.90 16.65 -11.69
CA LEU A 205 -5.84 17.72 -11.93
C LEU A 205 -5.16 18.92 -12.61
N LYS A 206 -3.99 19.34 -12.11
CA LYS A 206 -3.18 20.41 -12.68
C LYS A 206 -2.78 20.10 -14.13
N SER A 207 -2.36 18.87 -14.41
CA SER A 207 -1.96 18.43 -15.76
C SER A 207 -3.16 18.32 -16.71
N ALA A 208 -4.29 17.78 -16.24
CA ALA A 208 -5.54 17.75 -16.99
C ALA A 208 -6.04 19.17 -17.29
N LEU A 209 -5.96 20.10 -16.33
CA LEU A 209 -6.28 21.50 -16.57
C LEU A 209 -5.30 22.17 -17.53
N HIS A 210 -3.99 22.02 -17.37
CA HIS A 210 -3.02 22.53 -18.35
C HIS A 210 -3.24 21.96 -19.76
N ALA A 211 -3.67 20.69 -19.88
CA ALA A 211 -4.04 20.08 -21.15
C ALA A 211 -5.40 20.55 -21.70
N LEU A 212 -6.37 20.89 -20.83
CA LEU A 212 -7.71 21.36 -21.21
C LEU A 212 -7.73 22.86 -21.54
N VAL A 213 -6.79 23.65 -21.05
CA VAL A 213 -6.75 25.10 -21.26
C VAL A 213 -6.63 25.51 -22.74
N PRO A 214 -5.82 24.85 -23.57
CA PRO A 214 -5.84 25.02 -25.03
C PRO A 214 -7.15 24.54 -25.68
N VAL A 215 -7.72 23.44 -25.18
CA VAL A 215 -8.91 22.76 -25.74
C VAL A 215 -10.22 23.51 -25.45
N LEU A 216 -10.32 24.21 -24.31
CA LEU A 216 -11.52 24.94 -23.91
C LEU A 216 -11.75 26.20 -24.76
N ARG A 217 -10.70 26.80 -25.37
CA ARG A 217 -10.90 27.88 -26.34
C ARG A 217 -11.25 27.36 -27.73
N THR A 218 -10.67 26.25 -28.18
CA THR A 218 -10.99 25.69 -29.51
C THR A 218 -12.40 25.11 -29.51
N THR A 219 -12.82 24.35 -28.50
CA THR A 219 -14.16 23.74 -28.45
C THR A 219 -15.33 24.70 -28.24
N VAL A 220 -15.10 25.89 -27.65
CA VAL A 220 -16.15 26.93 -27.49
C VAL A 220 -16.38 27.71 -28.79
N VAL A 221 -15.42 27.69 -29.73
CA VAL A 221 -15.51 28.43 -31.01
C VAL A 221 -15.74 27.49 -32.21
N ASP A 222 -15.00 26.37 -32.33
CA ASP A 222 -15.20 25.33 -33.35
C ASP A 222 -14.45 24.03 -32.97
N LYS A 223 -15.13 22.88 -32.96
CA LYS A 223 -14.54 21.56 -32.66
C LYS A 223 -13.50 21.10 -33.70
N ASN A 224 -13.41 21.75 -34.86
CA ASN A 224 -12.44 21.46 -35.92
C ASN A 224 -11.20 22.38 -35.90
N LEU A 225 -11.08 23.29 -34.93
CA LEU A 225 -9.96 24.22 -34.89
C LEU A 225 -8.69 23.52 -34.37
N GLY A 226 -7.79 23.17 -35.30
CA GLY A 226 -6.42 22.75 -34.98
C GLY A 226 -5.53 23.91 -34.55
N PHE A 227 -4.27 23.63 -34.19
CA PHE A 227 -3.28 24.69 -33.96
C PHE A 227 -3.10 25.50 -35.26
N PRO A 228 -3.15 26.85 -35.20
CA PRO A 228 -3.08 27.66 -36.41
C PRO A 228 -1.70 27.59 -37.08
N ILE A 229 -0.64 27.41 -36.28
CA ILE A 229 0.76 27.29 -36.70
C ILE A 229 1.53 26.42 -35.71
N LEU A 230 2.64 25.81 -36.14
CA LEU A 230 3.48 24.96 -35.29
C LEU A 230 4.08 25.72 -34.11
N SER A 231 4.42 27.01 -34.27
CA SER A 231 4.95 27.81 -33.17
C SER A 231 3.96 27.99 -32.01
N ALA A 232 2.65 27.86 -32.27
CA ALA A 232 1.65 27.87 -31.20
C ALA A 232 1.76 26.65 -30.26
N ILE A 233 2.43 25.58 -30.71
CA ILE A 233 2.80 24.43 -29.87
C ILE A 233 4.02 24.82 -29.01
N ASP A 234 5.01 25.48 -29.60
CA ASP A 234 6.22 25.92 -28.89
C ASP A 234 5.92 26.97 -27.81
N ASP A 235 5.00 27.90 -28.09
CA ASP A 235 4.56 28.94 -27.16
C ASP A 235 3.96 28.34 -25.87
N LEU A 236 3.31 27.17 -25.96
CA LEU A 236 2.76 26.46 -24.79
C LEU A 236 3.85 26.04 -23.80
N PHE A 237 5.04 25.69 -24.30
CA PHE A 237 6.18 25.26 -23.48
C PHE A 237 7.07 26.43 -23.05
N ASN A 238 7.23 27.43 -23.92
CA ASN A 238 8.17 28.53 -23.72
C ASN A 238 7.57 29.69 -22.92
N GLU A 239 6.35 30.11 -23.26
CA GLU A 239 5.70 31.27 -22.63
C GLU A 239 4.66 30.84 -21.60
N GLY A 240 4.24 29.58 -21.64
CA GLY A 240 3.11 29.09 -20.87
C GLY A 240 1.80 29.70 -21.36
N TYR A 241 0.70 29.45 -20.64
CA TYR A 241 -0.61 29.98 -21.02
C TYR A 241 -1.25 30.79 -19.90
N ASN A 242 -1.65 32.02 -20.20
CA ASN A 242 -2.33 32.91 -19.27
C ASN A 242 -3.81 32.50 -19.09
N LEU A 243 -4.08 31.82 -17.97
CA LEU A 243 -5.42 31.44 -17.54
C LEU A 243 -6.26 32.67 -17.12
N PRO A 244 -7.51 32.81 -17.59
CA PRO A 244 -8.45 33.80 -17.09
C PRO A 244 -8.64 33.72 -15.56
N SER A 245 -8.80 34.88 -14.91
CA SER A 245 -8.84 35.02 -13.45
C SER A 245 -9.96 34.24 -12.76
N GLN A 246 -11.07 33.97 -13.45
CA GLN A 246 -12.21 33.22 -12.92
C GLN A 246 -11.88 31.72 -12.76
N GLN A 247 -11.16 31.14 -13.72
CA GLN A 247 -10.73 29.72 -13.67
C GLN A 247 -9.66 29.48 -12.59
N GLN A 248 -8.85 30.49 -12.26
CA GLN A 248 -7.88 30.42 -11.16
C GLN A 248 -8.54 30.33 -9.77
N LYS A 249 -9.76 30.87 -9.60
CA LYS A 249 -10.50 30.80 -8.32
C LYS A 249 -11.14 29.42 -8.11
N ASP A 250 -11.69 28.82 -9.16
CA ASP A 250 -12.29 27.48 -9.10
C ASP A 250 -11.24 26.42 -8.75
N LEU A 251 -10.04 26.53 -9.34
CA LEU A 251 -8.88 25.69 -9.05
C LEU A 251 -8.46 25.68 -7.57
N LYS A 252 -8.51 26.84 -6.89
CA LYS A 252 -8.14 26.96 -5.47
C LYS A 252 -9.17 26.33 -4.54
N THR A 253 -10.40 26.16 -4.99
CA THR A 253 -11.51 25.63 -4.19
C THR A 253 -11.55 24.10 -4.21
N ILE A 254 -10.97 23.48 -5.24
CA ILE A 254 -10.93 22.01 -5.44
C ILE A 254 -9.80 21.33 -4.62
N LEU A 255 -8.84 22.09 -4.10
CA LEU A 255 -7.74 21.57 -3.29
C LEU A 255 -8.26 21.06 -1.92
N PRO A 256 -8.17 19.75 -1.62
CA PRO A 256 -8.66 19.23 -0.35
C PRO A 256 -7.83 19.78 0.82
N ARG A 257 -8.50 20.28 1.85
CA ARG A 257 -7.88 20.60 3.14
C ARG A 257 -7.65 19.31 3.91
N LEU A 258 -6.39 18.86 3.96
CA LEU A 258 -5.97 17.74 4.80
C LEU A 258 -6.14 18.13 6.29
N LYS A 259 -7.05 17.45 6.99
CA LYS A 259 -7.15 17.50 8.45
C LYS A 259 -6.77 16.13 8.99
N ASN A 260 -5.65 16.05 9.71
CA ASN A 260 -5.29 14.84 10.44
C ASN A 260 -5.95 14.92 11.82
N SER A 261 -6.84 13.98 12.14
CA SER A 261 -7.36 13.77 13.50
C SER A 261 -6.74 12.49 14.06
N PHE A 262 -5.89 12.64 15.06
CA PHE A 262 -5.27 11.53 15.79
C PHE A 262 -6.13 11.20 17.01
N HIS A 263 -6.65 9.96 17.08
CA HIS A 263 -7.27 9.40 18.28
C HIS A 263 -6.31 8.40 18.89
N VAL A 264 -6.22 8.41 20.22
CA VAL A 264 -5.21 7.68 20.98
C VAL A 264 -5.95 6.83 21.99
N MET A 265 -5.79 5.53 21.86
CA MET A 265 -6.11 4.54 22.88
C MET A 265 -4.94 3.58 22.87
N GLU A 266 -4.29 3.32 24.00
CA GLU A 266 -3.11 2.45 24.09
C GLU A 266 -3.45 0.98 23.85
N ILE A 267 -2.38 0.18 23.71
CA ILE A 267 -2.29 -1.29 23.63
C ILE A 267 -1.99 -1.77 22.19
N GLN A 268 -0.71 -2.00 21.89
CA GLN A 268 -0.25 -2.96 20.87
C GLN A 268 0.50 -4.07 21.62
N SER A 269 0.44 -5.31 21.14
CA SER A 269 1.20 -6.41 21.73
C SER A 269 2.31 -6.87 20.78
N MET A 270 3.47 -7.18 21.34
CA MET A 270 4.62 -7.71 20.63
C MET A 270 4.98 -9.08 21.18
N THR A 271 5.45 -9.96 20.31
CA THR A 271 5.84 -11.31 20.68
C THR A 271 7.15 -11.69 19.99
N LEU A 272 8.17 -12.01 20.78
CA LEU A 272 9.51 -12.37 20.31
C LEU A 272 9.56 -13.83 19.84
N VAL A 273 10.21 -14.08 18.71
CA VAL A 273 10.41 -15.42 18.11
C VAL A 273 11.86 -15.64 17.68
#